data_AF-A0A524IG60-F1
#
_entry.id   AF-A0A524IG60-F1
#
_cell.length_a   1.000
_cell.length_b   1.000
_cell.length_c   1.000
_cell.angle_alpha   90.00
_cell.angle_beta   90.00
_cell.angle_gamma   90.00
#
_symmetry.space_group_name_H-M   'P 1'
#
loop_
_entity.id
_entity.type
_entity.pdbx_description
1 polymer ?
#
loop_
_entity_poly.entity_id
_entity_poly.type
_entity_poly.pdbx_seq_one_letter_code
_entity_poly.pdbx_strand_id
1 'polypeptide(L)' 'MDQIRIIGGVPLRGVVEVSGAKNAALPILAASLLGGGECIIDHVPQVRDLITMTKLLALL' A
#
# COMPACT_ATOMS: atom_id res chain seq x y z
N MET A 1 7.60 4.93 -20.99
CA MET A 1 6.75 5.81 -20.17
C MET A 1 5.37 5.21 -20.17
N ASP A 2 4.84 4.92 -18.99
CA ASP A 2 3.49 4.37 -18.88
C ASP A 2 2.49 5.50 -19.15
N GLN A 3 1.43 5.19 -19.88
CA GLN A 3 0.37 6.14 -20.20
C GLN A 3 -0.99 5.51 -19.95
N ILE A 4 -1.92 6.31 -19.46
CA ILE A 4 -3.31 5.92 -19.29
C ILE A 4 -4.14 6.80 -20.23
N ARG A 5 -4.89 6.17 -21.15
CA ARG A 5 -5.86 6.87 -22.00
C ARG A 5 -7.25 6.66 -21.42
N ILE A 6 -7.93 7.75 -21.07
CA ILE A 6 -9.29 7.73 -20.53
C ILE A 6 -10.25 8.24 -21.62
N ILE A 7 -11.34 7.52 -21.85
CA ILE A 7 -12.44 7.94 -22.73
C ILE A 7 -13.62 8.33 -21.84
N GLY A 8 -14.01 9.60 -21.88
CA GLY A 8 -15.13 10.13 -21.10
C GLY A 8 -16.50 9.77 -21.70
N GLY A 9 -17.56 10.33 -21.11
CA GLY A 9 -18.94 10.24 -21.63
C GLY A 9 -19.86 9.26 -20.89
N VAL A 10 -19.34 8.50 -19.93
CA VAL A 10 -20.12 7.54 -19.13
C VAL A 10 -20.03 7.88 -17.64
N PRO A 11 -21.15 8.22 -16.96
CA PRO A 11 -21.16 8.39 -15.52
C PRO A 11 -20.83 7.08 -14.79
N LEU A 12 -19.98 7.14 -13.77
CA LEU A 12 -19.67 5.97 -12.93
C LEU A 12 -20.89 5.57 -12.10
N ARG A 13 -21.14 4.25 -11.99
CA ARG A 13 -22.16 3.66 -11.11
C ARG A 13 -21.61 2.38 -10.51
N GLY A 14 -21.70 2.25 -9.19
CA GLY A 14 -21.24 1.07 -8.45
C GLY A 14 -20.56 1.43 -7.14
N VAL A 15 -20.00 0.40 -6.50
CA VAL A 15 -19.21 0.50 -5.27
C VAL A 15 -17.89 -0.22 -5.51
N VAL A 16 -16.81 0.31 -4.97
CA VAL A 16 -15.49 -0.32 -4.97
C VAL A 16 -14.95 -0.34 -3.55
N GLU A 17 -14.24 -1.41 -3.20
CA GLU A 17 -13.50 -1.46 -1.95
C GLU A 17 -12.16 -0.75 -2.12
N VAL A 18 -11.78 0.03 -1.11
CA VAL A 18 -10.48 0.71 -1.06
C VAL A 18 -9.53 -0.06 -0.17
N SER A 19 -8.25 -0.07 -0.56
CA SER A 19 -7.19 -0.57 0.32
C SER A 19 -6.89 0.41 1.45
N GLY A 20 -6.11 -0.02 2.44
CA GLY A 20 -5.72 0.80 3.58
C GLY A 20 -4.84 2.00 3.20
N ALA A 21 -4.62 2.88 4.18
CA ALA A 21 -3.91 4.13 3.96
C ALA A 21 -2.38 3.94 3.92
N LYS A 22 -1.75 4.35 2.81
CA LYS A 22 -0.29 4.36 2.64
C LYS A 22 0.45 4.97 3.83
N ASN A 23 -0.03 6.14 4.28
CA ASN A 23 0.61 6.92 5.32
C ASN A 23 0.40 6.33 6.72
N ALA A 24 -0.54 5.41 6.90
CA ALA A 24 -0.65 4.61 8.11
C ALA A 24 0.25 3.36 8.03
N ALA A 25 0.23 2.67 6.89
CA ALA A 25 0.97 1.42 6.70
C ALA A 25 2.51 1.60 6.78
N LEU A 26 3.07 2.69 6.25
CA LEU A 26 4.52 2.95 6.30
C LEU A 26 5.10 3.03 7.72
N PRO A 27 4.58 3.89 8.65
CA PRO A 27 5.09 3.92 10.02
C PRO A 27 4.78 2.63 10.79
N ILE A 28 3.66 1.94 10.51
CA ILE A 28 3.36 0.63 11.12
C ILE A 28 4.42 -0.41 10.73
N LEU A 29 4.81 -0.44 9.45
CA LEU A 29 5.90 -1.30 8.96
C LEU A 29 7.24 -0.95 9.62
N ALA A 30 7.54 0.32 9.86
CA ALA A 30 8.75 0.69 10.59
C ALA A 30 8.69 0.26 12.07
N ALA A 31 7.50 0.37 12.69
CA ALA A 31 7.30 -0.01 14.09
C ALA A 31 7.42 -1.52 14.32
N SER A 32 7.28 -2.37 13.29
CA SER A 32 7.48 -3.82 13.44
C SER A 32 8.91 -4.19 13.86
N LEU A 33 9.90 -3.33 13.59
CA LEU A 33 11.27 -3.49 14.07
C LEU A 33 11.39 -3.48 15.60
N LEU A 34 10.39 -2.93 16.30
CA LEU A 34 10.36 -2.84 17.75
C LEU A 34 9.67 -4.05 18.40
N GLY A 35 8.80 -4.75 17.66
CA GLY A 35 8.12 -5.94 18.13
C GLY A 35 9.04 -7.13 17.95
N GLY A 36 9.65 -7.64 19.02
CA GLY A 36 10.62 -8.75 18.99
C GLY A 36 10.06 -10.13 18.57
N GLY A 37 9.03 -10.16 17.72
CA GLY A 37 8.33 -11.34 17.24
C GLY A 37 7.56 -11.03 15.95
N GLU A 38 6.71 -11.97 15.53
CA GLU A 38 5.94 -11.84 14.29
C GLU A 38 4.93 -10.68 14.35
N CYS A 39 4.94 -9.83 13.31
CA CYS A 39 3.97 -8.76 13.13
C CYS A 39 3.14 -9.01 11.86
N ILE A 40 1.84 -9.29 12.04
CA ILE A 40 0.90 -9.46 10.92
C ILE A 40 0.19 -8.14 10.68
N ILE A 41 0.33 -7.58 9.47
CA ILE A 41 -0.27 -6.30 9.07
C ILE A 41 -1.16 -6.57 7.86
N ASP A 42 -2.46 -6.31 8.00
CA ASP A 42 -3.47 -6.53 6.96
C ASP A 42 -3.91 -5.21 6.29
N HIS A 43 -4.73 -5.32 5.25
CA HIS A 43 -5.26 -4.17 4.49
C HIS A 43 -4.20 -3.21 3.92
N VAL A 44 -2.97 -3.66 3.69
CA VAL A 44 -1.87 -2.84 3.16
C VAL A 44 -2.10 -2.52 1.67
N PRO A 45 -2.01 -1.24 1.24
CA PRO A 45 -2.17 -0.87 -0.16
C PRO A 45 -0.99 -1.31 -1.02
N GLN A 46 -1.26 -1.78 -2.24
CA GLN A 46 -0.24 -2.16 -3.21
C GLN A 46 0.27 -0.94 -3.99
N VAL A 47 1.13 -0.14 -3.35
CA VAL A 47 1.78 1.02 -3.98
C VAL A 47 3.30 0.92 -3.87
N ARG A 48 3.99 1.64 -4.76
CA ARG A 48 5.45 1.56 -4.91
C ARG A 48 6.19 1.82 -3.60
N ASP A 49 5.73 2.79 -2.80
CA ASP A 49 6.37 3.14 -1.52
C ASP A 49 6.39 1.94 -0.56
N LEU A 50 5.29 1.16 -0.50
CA LEU A 50 5.19 -0.01 0.37
C LEU A 50 6.10 -1.14 -0.11
N ILE A 51 6.16 -1.37 -1.43
CA ILE A 51 7.07 -2.37 -2.03
C ILE A 51 8.53 -2.02 -1.70
N THR A 52 8.90 -0.74 -1.81
CA THR A 52 10.25 -0.28 -1.46
C THR A 52 10.53 -0.45 0.04
N MET A 53 9.57 -0.11 0.90
CA MET A 53 9.71 -0.27 2.35
C MET A 53 9.88 -1.74 2.76
N THR A 54 9.09 -2.66 2.20
CA THR A 54 9.25 -4.10 2.47
C THR A 54 10.62 -4.61 2.03
N LYS A 55 11.12 -4.16 0.86
CA LYS A 55 12.48 -4.48 0.41
C LYS A 55 13.54 -3.92 1.36
N LEU A 56 13.37 -2.70 1.85
CA LEU A 56 14.30 -2.09 2.80
C LEU A 56 14.33 -2.88 4.12
N LEU A 57 13.17 -3.25 4.66
CA LEU A 57 13.09 -4.05 5.88
C LEU A 57 13.73 -5.43 5.72
N ALA A 58 13.63 -6.04 4.54
CA ALA A 58 14.27 -7.33 4.25
C ALA A 58 15.81 -7.27 4.14
N LEU A 59 16.41 -6.07 4.18
CA LEU A 59 17.87 -5.87 4.23
C LEU A 59 18.40 -5.72 5.66
N LEU A 60 17.52 -5.63 6.65
CA LEU A 60 17.86 -5.53 8.08
C LEU A 60 17.93 -6.92 8.71
#